data_AF-A0A386JCB7-F1
#
_entry.id   AF-A0A386JCB7-F1
#
_cell.length_a   1.000
_cell.length_b   1.000
_cell.length_c   1.000
_cell.angle_alpha   90.00
_cell.angle_beta   90.00
_cell.angle_gamma   90.00
#
_symmetry.space_group_name_H-M   'P 1'
#
loop_
_entity.id
_entity.type
_entity.pdbx_description
1 polymer ?
#
loop_
_entity_poly.entity_id
_entity_poly.type
_entity_poly.pdbx_seq_one_letter_code
_entity_poly.pdbx_strand_id
1 'polypeptide(L)'
;MSSNIKQIFKSGRDTKVFAVEDDLSVNDFYNEIGILKAILHSKVSRITMIINDSKNNSNTKLKFCFNVNEWKEFSNLLKDGPEGFGKNCVNTNTKPKYKKTKINKYTSFEDGYKEIRNFSVSCNKDNQKEGKYYWTISISIGKGKLKDPKNSYKGIIKETYSELKQNYFVLQTEEINEMIEMVNKYIPLWENSMFPIFLENRKAFSKRLIENNSDYGTIGRWNNSPNKNSGDYIKNNVNDTKNSEFCSACNVHVDEKTEKITNSKYGRTLCYKCSNELNKTKGDKK
;
A
#
# COMPACT_ATOMS: atom_id res chain seq x y z
N MET A 1 -15.22 -8.04 28.48
CA MET A 1 -14.58 -8.58 27.27
C MET A 1 -14.32 -7.43 26.31
N SER A 2 -13.07 -6.95 26.17
CA SER A 2 -12.76 -5.91 25.17
C SER A 2 -12.73 -6.55 23.78
N SER A 3 -13.82 -6.40 23.04
CA SER A 3 -13.82 -6.64 21.60
C SER A 3 -12.67 -5.84 20.97
N ASN A 4 -11.69 -6.54 20.41
CA ASN A 4 -10.60 -5.89 19.70
C ASN A 4 -11.17 -5.44 18.34
N ILE A 5 -11.66 -4.20 18.27
CA ILE A 5 -12.42 -3.60 17.15
C ILE A 5 -11.71 -3.80 15.79
N LYS A 6 -10.39 -4.02 15.80
CA LYS A 6 -9.56 -4.22 14.61
C LYS A 6 -9.57 -5.64 14.03
N GLN A 7 -10.13 -6.63 14.71
CA GLN A 7 -10.03 -8.02 14.25
C GLN A 7 -11.18 -8.35 13.27
N ILE A 8 -10.85 -8.61 12.01
CA ILE A 8 -11.82 -8.98 10.96
C ILE A 8 -12.09 -10.48 10.97
N PHE A 9 -11.04 -11.30 11.05
CA PHE A 9 -11.14 -12.77 11.07
C PHE A 9 -10.15 -13.36 12.08
N LYS A 10 -10.50 -14.49 12.69
CA LYS A 10 -9.60 -15.23 13.57
C LYS A 10 -9.94 -16.72 13.60
N SER A 11 -8.91 -17.55 13.53
CA SER A 11 -8.98 -18.98 13.77
C SER A 11 -7.89 -19.40 14.75
N GLY A 12 -8.22 -20.37 15.60
CA GLY A 12 -7.34 -20.88 16.66
C GLY A 12 -7.17 -22.39 16.59
N ARG A 13 -5.97 -22.83 16.93
CA ARG A 13 -5.62 -24.21 17.30
C ARG A 13 -4.82 -24.11 18.61
N ASP A 14 -4.60 -25.21 19.32
CA ASP A 14 -4.00 -25.27 20.66
C ASP A 14 -3.01 -24.15 20.98
N THR A 15 -1.86 -24.12 20.29
CA THR A 15 -0.81 -23.11 20.53
C THR A 15 -0.73 -22.06 19.44
N LYS A 16 -1.61 -22.10 18.43
CA LYS A 16 -1.50 -21.25 17.24
C LYS A 16 -2.75 -20.43 17.05
N VAL A 17 -2.55 -19.16 16.70
CA VAL A 17 -3.63 -18.25 16.34
C VAL A 17 -3.30 -17.63 15.00
N PHE A 18 -4.24 -17.74 14.06
CA PHE A 18 -4.26 -16.97 12.83
C PHE A 18 -5.30 -15.87 12.95
N ALA A 19 -4.94 -14.66 12.53
CA ALA A 19 -5.86 -13.52 12.53
C ALA A 19 -5.64 -12.64 11.30
N VAL A 20 -6.72 -12.01 10.85
CA VAL A 20 -6.71 -10.90 9.91
C VAL A 20 -7.22 -9.68 10.65
N GLU A 21 -6.36 -8.66 10.75
CA GLU A 21 -6.66 -7.40 11.43
C GLU A 21 -6.70 -6.25 10.42
N ASP A 22 -7.55 -5.27 10.69
CA ASP A 22 -7.60 -3.99 10.00
C ASP A 22 -6.51 -3.05 10.54
N ASP A 23 -5.79 -2.43 9.62
CA ASP A 23 -4.95 -1.26 9.87
C ASP A 23 -5.14 -0.27 8.72
N LEU A 24 -6.40 -0.13 8.28
CA LEU A 24 -6.76 0.74 7.18
C LEU A 24 -6.69 2.19 7.65
N SER A 25 -6.16 3.06 6.80
CA SER A 25 -6.01 4.48 7.11
C SER A 25 -6.39 5.32 5.92
N VAL A 26 -7.16 6.38 6.21
CA VAL A 26 -7.58 7.36 5.22
C VAL A 26 -6.37 8.20 4.80
N ASN A 27 -6.32 8.57 3.52
CA ASN A 27 -5.32 9.50 3.03
C ASN A 27 -5.56 10.90 3.62
N ASP A 28 -4.53 11.43 4.25
CA ASP A 28 -4.52 12.71 4.93
C ASP A 28 -3.82 13.82 4.12
N PHE A 29 -3.25 13.44 2.96
CA PHE A 29 -2.51 14.33 2.05
C PHE A 29 -1.31 15.05 2.67
N TYR A 30 -0.81 14.56 3.80
CA TYR A 30 0.44 15.07 4.35
C TYR A 30 1.61 14.40 3.67
N ASN A 31 1.55 13.09 3.42
CA ASN A 31 2.63 12.37 2.75
C ASN A 31 2.66 12.59 1.22
N GLU A 32 3.86 12.69 0.64
CA GLU A 32 4.09 12.94 -0.79
C GLU A 32 3.33 11.96 -1.70
N ILE A 33 3.29 10.68 -1.33
CA ILE A 33 2.58 9.65 -2.10
C ILE A 33 1.07 9.87 -2.10
N GLY A 34 0.52 10.33 -0.97
CA GLY A 34 -0.89 10.64 -0.77
C GLY A 34 -1.35 11.80 -1.64
N ILE A 35 -0.49 12.80 -1.81
CA ILE A 35 -0.72 13.94 -2.71
C ILE A 35 -0.72 13.49 -4.17
N LEU A 36 0.31 12.75 -4.59
CA LEU A 36 0.47 12.33 -5.99
C LEU A 36 -0.64 11.42 -6.49
N LYS A 37 -1.19 10.56 -5.62
CA LYS A 37 -2.19 9.56 -6.03
C LYS A 37 -3.63 10.00 -5.81
N ALA A 38 -3.89 10.92 -4.87
CA ALA A 38 -5.24 11.38 -4.53
C ALA A 38 -6.29 10.26 -4.37
N ILE A 39 -5.88 9.10 -3.84
CA ILE A 39 -6.75 7.95 -3.56
C ILE A 39 -7.20 7.95 -2.09
N LEU A 40 -8.32 7.28 -1.81
CA LEU A 40 -8.92 7.17 -0.47
C LEU A 40 -7.96 6.60 0.58
N HIS A 41 -7.23 5.54 0.22
CA HIS A 41 -6.31 4.86 1.13
C HIS A 41 -4.97 5.59 1.24
N SER A 42 -4.48 5.76 2.47
CA SER A 42 -3.13 6.25 2.71
C SER A 42 -2.07 5.26 2.19
N LYS A 43 -0.82 5.74 2.04
CA LYS A 43 0.33 4.86 1.75
C LYS A 43 0.51 3.77 2.80
N VAL A 44 0.09 3.96 4.04
CA VAL A 44 0.25 3.01 5.15
C VAL A 44 -1.01 2.19 5.43
N SER A 45 -2.09 2.37 4.68
CA SER A 45 -3.34 1.59 4.83
C SER A 45 -3.11 0.11 4.54
N ARG A 46 -3.43 -0.79 5.49
CA ARG A 46 -3.19 -2.23 5.35
C ARG A 46 -4.36 -3.10 5.82
N ILE A 47 -4.45 -4.29 5.23
CA ILE A 47 -5.04 -5.48 5.83
C ILE A 47 -3.89 -6.36 6.31
N THR A 48 -3.85 -6.69 7.59
CA THR A 48 -2.71 -7.37 8.20
C THR A 48 -3.05 -8.81 8.55
N MET A 49 -2.37 -9.77 7.92
CA MET A 49 -2.40 -11.17 8.34
C MET A 49 -1.37 -11.44 9.41
N ILE A 50 -1.75 -12.25 10.39
CA ILE A 50 -0.98 -12.51 11.59
C ILE A 50 -1.01 -13.99 11.91
N ILE A 51 0.17 -14.57 12.18
CA ILE A 51 0.28 -15.91 12.76
C ILE A 51 1.07 -15.80 14.05
N ASN A 52 0.45 -16.18 15.17
CA ASN A 52 1.09 -16.31 16.47
C ASN A 52 1.20 -17.79 16.84
N ASP A 53 2.34 -18.22 17.39
CA ASP A 53 2.59 -19.61 17.83
C ASP A 53 3.18 -19.64 19.24
N SER A 54 2.35 -19.76 20.26
CA SER A 54 2.74 -19.66 21.67
C SER A 54 3.49 -20.87 22.22
N LYS A 55 3.92 -21.84 21.39
CA LYS A 55 4.58 -23.07 21.86
C LYS A 55 5.76 -22.85 22.81
N ASN A 56 6.50 -21.74 22.66
CA ASN A 56 7.79 -21.53 23.35
C ASN A 56 7.94 -20.17 24.07
N ASN A 57 6.86 -19.48 24.48
CA ASN A 57 6.86 -18.21 25.26
C ASN A 57 7.71 -17.02 24.73
N SER A 58 8.45 -17.18 23.63
CA SER A 58 9.16 -16.10 22.94
C SER A 58 8.21 -15.38 21.98
N ASN A 59 8.54 -14.15 21.58
CA ASN A 59 7.68 -13.28 20.78
C ASN A 59 7.40 -13.87 19.38
N THR A 60 6.42 -14.77 19.28
CA THR A 60 6.13 -15.66 18.15
C THR A 60 5.20 -15.06 17.12
N LYS A 61 4.79 -13.80 17.27
CA LYS A 61 3.86 -13.13 16.37
C LYS A 61 4.56 -12.72 15.06
N LEU A 62 4.17 -13.32 13.94
CA LEU A 62 4.57 -12.88 12.60
C LEU A 62 3.43 -12.16 11.91
N LYS A 63 3.76 -11.11 11.16
CA LYS A 63 2.79 -10.26 10.44
C LYS A 63 3.20 -10.07 8.99
N PHE A 64 2.21 -10.11 8.11
CA PHE A 64 2.33 -9.72 6.71
C PHE A 64 1.18 -8.79 6.33
N CYS A 65 1.53 -7.61 5.81
CA CYS A 65 0.55 -6.56 5.54
C CYS A 65 0.29 -6.48 4.03
N PHE A 66 -0.97 -6.55 3.63
CA PHE A 66 -1.45 -6.30 2.27
C PHE A 66 -1.98 -4.88 2.16
N ASN A 67 -1.74 -4.18 1.04
CA ASN A 67 -2.64 -3.08 0.66
C ASN A 67 -3.93 -3.67 0.08
N VAL A 68 -4.96 -2.84 -0.09
CA VAL A 68 -6.29 -3.29 -0.56
C VAL A 68 -6.24 -3.97 -1.93
N ASN A 69 -5.40 -3.48 -2.85
CA ASN A 69 -5.28 -4.10 -4.18
C ASN A 69 -4.58 -5.46 -4.12
N GLU A 70 -3.53 -5.61 -3.29
CA GLU A 70 -2.88 -6.90 -3.07
C GLU A 70 -3.82 -7.89 -2.38
N TRP A 71 -4.70 -7.43 -1.48
CA TRP A 71 -5.75 -8.27 -0.92
C TRP A 71 -6.74 -8.73 -1.99
N LYS A 72 -7.23 -7.82 -2.85
CA LYS A 72 -8.13 -8.15 -3.97
C LYS A 72 -7.50 -9.15 -4.94
N GLU A 73 -6.22 -8.99 -5.27
CA GLU A 73 -5.44 -9.96 -6.05
C GLU A 73 -5.44 -11.33 -5.36
N PHE A 74 -5.11 -11.37 -4.08
CA PHE A 74 -5.06 -12.59 -3.28
C PHE A 74 -6.44 -13.27 -3.16
N SER A 75 -7.50 -12.53 -2.85
CA SER A 75 -8.86 -13.08 -2.74
C SER A 75 -9.35 -13.64 -4.06
N ASN A 76 -9.06 -12.97 -5.18
CA ASN A 76 -9.46 -13.43 -6.50
C ASN A 76 -8.77 -14.74 -6.89
N LEU A 77 -7.55 -14.99 -6.42
CA LEU A 77 -6.85 -16.26 -6.66
C LEU A 77 -7.48 -17.43 -5.90
N LEU A 78 -8.15 -17.17 -4.78
CA LEU A 78 -8.72 -18.19 -3.91
C LEU A 78 -10.23 -18.42 -4.12
N LYS A 79 -10.93 -17.49 -4.78
CA LYS A 79 -12.40 -17.51 -4.93
C LYS A 79 -12.95 -18.77 -5.62
N ASP A 80 -12.16 -19.35 -6.54
CA ASP A 80 -12.55 -20.52 -7.35
C ASP A 80 -12.14 -21.85 -6.67
N GLY A 81 -11.78 -21.79 -5.38
CA GLY A 81 -11.42 -22.96 -4.57
C GLY A 81 -10.12 -23.65 -5.00
N PRO A 82 -9.88 -24.88 -4.51
CA PRO A 82 -8.65 -25.64 -4.77
C PRO A 82 -8.35 -25.85 -6.26
N GLU A 83 -9.37 -26.11 -7.08
CA GLU A 83 -9.21 -26.39 -8.51
C GLU A 83 -8.82 -25.14 -9.30
N GLY A 84 -9.49 -24.02 -9.05
CA GLY A 84 -9.14 -22.74 -9.68
C GLY A 84 -7.78 -22.22 -9.21
N PHE A 85 -7.45 -22.41 -7.93
CA PHE A 85 -6.14 -22.05 -7.38
C PHE A 85 -5.00 -22.82 -8.06
N GLY A 86 -5.20 -24.12 -8.32
CA GLY A 86 -4.22 -24.96 -9.03
C GLY A 86 -3.90 -24.47 -10.43
N LYS A 87 -4.91 -23.99 -11.17
CA LYS A 87 -4.77 -23.48 -12.54
C LYS A 87 -4.09 -22.10 -12.61
N ASN A 88 -4.34 -21.24 -11.62
CA ASN A 88 -3.93 -19.83 -11.64
C ASN A 88 -2.59 -19.55 -10.92
N CYS A 89 -2.03 -20.51 -10.18
CA CYS A 89 -0.75 -20.33 -9.51
C CYS A 89 0.44 -20.60 -10.43
N VAL A 90 1.40 -19.66 -10.45
CA VAL A 90 2.63 -19.77 -11.24
C VAL A 90 3.49 -20.94 -10.74
N ASN A 91 3.53 -22.00 -11.54
CA ASN A 91 4.63 -22.96 -11.75
C ASN A 91 5.53 -23.30 -10.54
N THR A 92 5.22 -24.42 -9.88
CA THR A 92 6.25 -25.44 -9.62
C THR A 92 5.62 -26.80 -9.92
N ASN A 93 6.36 -27.67 -10.63
CA ASN A 93 5.89 -28.94 -11.21
C ASN A 93 5.34 -29.98 -10.21
N THR A 94 5.16 -29.64 -8.93
CA THR A 94 4.71 -30.58 -7.90
C THR A 94 3.68 -30.03 -6.92
N LYS A 95 3.58 -28.70 -6.67
CA LYS A 95 2.55 -28.11 -5.78
C LYS A 95 2.19 -26.67 -6.15
N PRO A 96 0.90 -26.32 -6.38
CA PRO A 96 0.49 -24.94 -6.60
C PRO A 96 0.71 -24.09 -5.34
N LYS A 97 1.41 -22.97 -5.49
CA LYS A 97 1.77 -22.09 -4.38
C LYS A 97 1.71 -20.63 -4.81
N TYR A 98 0.91 -19.83 -4.11
CA TYR A 98 0.99 -18.38 -4.18
C TYR A 98 2.11 -17.89 -3.26
N LYS A 99 2.92 -16.94 -3.73
CA LYS A 99 3.97 -16.31 -2.92
C LYS A 99 4.01 -14.81 -3.16
N LYS A 100 4.09 -14.03 -2.07
CA LYS A 100 4.34 -12.59 -2.09
C LYS A 100 5.55 -12.28 -1.20
N THR A 101 6.46 -11.48 -1.72
CA THR A 101 7.67 -11.07 -1.00
C THR A 101 7.70 -9.56 -0.86
N LYS A 102 7.98 -9.06 0.35
CA LYS A 102 8.14 -7.64 0.65
C LYS A 102 9.48 -7.38 1.30
N ILE A 103 10.16 -6.35 0.83
CA ILE A 103 11.43 -5.90 1.38
C ILE A 103 11.16 -4.68 2.23
N ASN A 104 11.57 -4.75 3.50
CA ASN A 104 11.52 -3.61 4.39
C ASN A 104 12.81 -2.79 4.22
N LYS A 105 12.66 -1.59 3.63
CA LYS A 105 13.79 -0.71 3.33
C LYS A 105 14.43 -0.09 4.59
N TYR A 106 13.65 0.01 5.66
CA TYR A 106 14.01 0.74 6.88
C TYR A 106 14.77 -0.14 7.87
N THR A 107 14.43 -1.43 7.94
CA THR A 107 15.13 -2.38 8.78
C THR A 107 16.35 -2.94 8.05
N SER A 108 17.53 -2.69 8.62
CA SER A 108 18.82 -3.13 8.10
C SER A 108 19.48 -4.07 9.10
N PHE A 109 20.18 -5.08 8.59
CA PHE A 109 21.05 -5.97 9.34
C PHE A 109 22.51 -5.64 9.00
N GLU A 110 23.44 -6.48 9.45
CA GLU A 110 24.85 -6.41 9.08
C GLU A 110 25.06 -6.38 7.56
N ASP A 111 26.16 -5.78 7.11
CA ASP A 111 26.66 -5.84 5.72
C ASP A 111 25.65 -5.51 4.61
N GLY A 112 24.73 -4.57 4.88
CA GLY A 112 23.74 -4.10 3.92
C GLY A 112 22.59 -5.08 3.67
N TYR A 113 22.44 -6.11 4.51
CA TYR A 113 21.27 -6.99 4.48
C TYR A 113 20.01 -6.23 4.89
N LYS A 114 18.90 -6.53 4.22
CA LYS A 114 17.58 -5.95 4.51
C LYS A 114 16.61 -7.01 4.98
N GLU A 115 15.65 -6.61 5.81
CA GLU A 115 14.56 -7.50 6.23
C GLU A 115 13.64 -7.83 5.06
N ILE A 116 13.36 -9.12 4.91
CA ILE A 116 12.50 -9.68 3.88
C ILE A 116 11.36 -10.41 4.56
N ARG A 117 10.13 -10.03 4.22
CA ARG A 117 8.91 -10.70 4.66
C ARG A 117 8.35 -11.49 3.50
N ASN A 118 8.15 -12.78 3.71
CA ASN A 118 7.53 -13.66 2.75
C ASN A 118 6.16 -14.09 3.27
N PHE A 119 5.21 -14.12 2.35
CA PHE A 119 3.90 -14.72 2.53
C PHE A 119 3.74 -15.81 1.48
N SER A 120 3.16 -16.95 1.87
CA SER A 120 2.76 -17.94 0.90
C SER A 120 1.52 -18.72 1.32
N VAL A 121 0.77 -19.16 0.32
CA VAL A 121 -0.38 -20.06 0.48
C VAL A 121 -0.19 -21.25 -0.45
N SER A 122 -0.45 -22.44 0.06
CA SER A 122 -0.51 -23.68 -0.71
C SER A 122 -1.75 -24.49 -0.35
N CYS A 123 -2.35 -25.14 -1.32
CA CYS A 123 -3.47 -26.05 -1.13
C CYS A 123 -2.99 -27.50 -1.28
N ASN A 124 -3.39 -28.39 -0.38
CA ASN A 124 -3.11 -29.82 -0.47
C ASN A 124 -4.41 -30.61 -0.28
N LYS A 125 -4.52 -31.74 -0.98
CA LYS A 125 -5.61 -32.71 -0.78
C LYS A 125 -5.40 -33.44 0.55
N ASP A 126 -6.48 -33.62 1.30
CA ASP A 126 -6.50 -34.49 2.47
C ASP A 126 -6.66 -35.94 1.99
N ASN A 127 -5.59 -36.72 2.11
CA ASN A 127 -5.60 -38.11 1.66
C ASN A 127 -6.40 -39.03 2.60
N GLN A 128 -6.78 -38.55 3.79
CA GLN A 128 -7.58 -39.32 4.76
C GLN A 128 -9.08 -39.07 4.61
N LYS A 129 -9.49 -38.00 3.92
CA LYS A 129 -10.89 -37.62 3.72
C LYS A 129 -11.11 -37.24 2.26
N GLU A 130 -11.77 -38.13 1.53
CA GLU A 130 -12.06 -37.91 0.12
C GLU A 130 -12.78 -36.56 -0.11
N GLY A 131 -12.32 -35.83 -1.12
CA GLY A 131 -12.86 -34.50 -1.47
C GLY A 131 -12.48 -33.36 -0.53
N LYS A 132 -11.72 -33.59 0.55
CA LYS A 132 -11.30 -32.51 1.45
C LYS A 132 -9.94 -31.94 1.10
N TYR A 133 -9.79 -30.64 1.32
CA TYR A 133 -8.57 -29.87 1.07
C TYR A 133 -8.24 -29.00 2.27
N TYR A 134 -6.95 -28.87 2.55
CA TYR A 134 -6.44 -27.95 3.56
C TYR A 134 -5.45 -26.97 2.96
N TRP A 135 -5.49 -25.76 3.50
CA TRP A 135 -4.72 -24.62 3.04
C TRP A 135 -3.67 -24.28 4.09
N THR A 136 -2.42 -24.25 3.67
CA THR A 136 -1.31 -23.84 4.53
C THR A 136 -0.95 -22.39 4.21
N ILE A 137 -1.20 -21.49 5.15
CA ILE A 137 -0.73 -20.11 5.10
C ILE A 137 0.57 -20.03 5.88
N SER A 138 1.62 -19.46 5.29
CA SER A 138 2.92 -19.27 5.94
C SER A 138 3.39 -17.82 5.84
N ILE A 139 3.92 -17.31 6.94
CA ILE A 139 4.63 -16.03 7.00
C ILE A 139 6.04 -16.33 7.47
N SER A 140 7.04 -15.81 6.76
CA SER A 140 8.44 -15.86 7.22
C SER A 140 9.12 -14.50 7.16
N ILE A 141 10.08 -14.32 8.07
CA ILE A 141 11.00 -13.20 8.11
C ILE A 141 12.38 -13.77 7.83
N GLY A 142 13.09 -13.15 6.89
CA GLY A 142 14.47 -13.44 6.58
C GLY A 142 15.26 -12.17 6.36
N LYS A 143 16.52 -12.33 5.97
CA LYS A 143 17.42 -11.26 5.55
C LYS A 143 18.04 -11.59 4.19
N GLY A 144 18.35 -10.58 3.39
CA GLY A 144 19.05 -10.76 2.11
C GLY A 144 19.54 -9.44 1.55
N LYS A 145 20.49 -9.52 0.61
CA LYS A 145 21.06 -8.35 -0.08
C LYS A 145 20.20 -7.95 -1.26
N LEU A 146 20.04 -6.64 -1.47
CA LEU A 146 19.32 -6.11 -2.63
C LEU A 146 20.14 -6.33 -3.91
N LYS A 147 19.46 -6.57 -5.04
CA LYS A 147 20.13 -6.54 -6.36
C LYS A 147 20.66 -5.14 -6.69
N ASP A 148 20.00 -4.12 -6.18
CA ASP A 148 20.39 -2.72 -6.30
C ASP A 148 20.28 -2.06 -4.91
N PRO A 149 21.41 -1.62 -4.31
CA PRO A 149 21.42 -1.02 -2.98
C PRO A 149 20.51 0.20 -2.82
N LYS A 150 20.25 0.93 -3.92
CA LYS A 150 19.41 2.14 -3.91
C LYS A 150 17.96 1.84 -4.29
N ASN A 151 17.68 0.69 -4.90
CA ASN A 151 16.35 0.36 -5.40
C ASN A 151 15.88 -1.06 -5.03
N SER A 152 15.16 -1.18 -3.92
CA SER A 152 14.59 -2.47 -3.48
C SER A 152 13.53 -3.05 -4.42
N TYR A 153 12.98 -2.28 -5.38
CA TYR A 153 11.99 -2.82 -6.33
C TYR A 153 12.62 -3.81 -7.30
N LYS A 154 13.95 -3.76 -7.48
CA LYS A 154 14.69 -4.75 -8.26
C LYS A 154 14.85 -6.10 -7.56
N GLY A 155 14.36 -6.23 -6.32
CA GLY A 155 14.37 -7.46 -5.57
C GLY A 155 15.70 -7.75 -4.87
N ILE A 156 15.89 -9.01 -4.51
CA ILE A 156 17.05 -9.49 -3.74
C ILE A 156 17.93 -10.42 -4.59
N ILE A 157 19.19 -10.56 -4.20
CA ILE A 157 20.09 -11.60 -4.69
C ILE A 157 19.68 -12.90 -4.00
N LYS A 158 19.17 -13.87 -4.76
CA LYS A 158 18.45 -15.03 -4.24
C LYS A 158 19.32 -15.88 -3.31
N GLU A 159 20.59 -16.01 -3.65
CA GLU A 159 21.61 -16.78 -2.95
C GLU A 159 21.96 -16.19 -1.58
N THR A 160 21.66 -14.91 -1.37
CA THR A 160 21.92 -14.21 -0.10
C THR A 160 20.75 -14.30 0.86
N TYR A 161 19.60 -14.82 0.43
CA TYR A 161 18.45 -14.96 1.31
C TYR A 161 18.72 -16.01 2.39
N SER A 162 18.55 -15.62 3.65
CA SER A 162 18.53 -16.53 4.80
C SER A 162 17.25 -16.29 5.58
N GLU A 163 16.52 -17.37 5.85
CA GLU A 163 15.34 -17.32 6.70
C GLU A 163 15.74 -17.25 8.17
N LEU A 164 15.13 -16.35 8.92
CA LEU A 164 15.37 -16.18 10.34
C LEU A 164 14.25 -16.81 11.18
N LYS A 165 13.01 -16.72 10.67
CA LYS A 165 11.82 -17.22 11.37
C LYS A 165 10.69 -17.50 10.40
N GLN A 166 9.96 -18.58 10.63
CA GLN A 166 8.74 -18.91 9.90
C GLN A 166 7.67 -19.43 10.85
N ASN A 167 6.43 -19.00 10.62
CA ASN A 167 5.25 -19.62 11.17
C ASN A 167 4.32 -20.03 10.04
N TYR A 168 3.53 -21.07 10.30
CA TYR A 168 2.45 -21.50 9.43
C TYR A 168 1.18 -21.78 10.23
N PHE A 169 0.05 -21.67 9.55
CA PHE A 169 -1.26 -22.04 10.04
C PHE A 169 -2.02 -22.83 8.97
N VAL A 170 -2.80 -23.82 9.39
CA VAL A 170 -3.59 -24.66 8.50
C VAL A 170 -5.06 -24.32 8.66
N LEU A 171 -5.69 -23.94 7.56
CA LEU A 171 -7.13 -23.64 7.47
C LEU A 171 -7.81 -24.68 6.61
N GLN A 172 -9.03 -25.04 6.97
CA GLN A 172 -9.94 -25.76 6.10
C GLN A 172 -10.45 -24.82 4.99
N THR A 173 -11.00 -25.39 3.92
CA THR A 173 -11.52 -24.60 2.79
C THR A 173 -12.65 -23.66 3.24
N GLU A 174 -13.50 -24.11 4.16
CA GLU A 174 -14.59 -23.31 4.72
C GLU A 174 -14.05 -22.08 5.46
N GLU A 175 -12.99 -22.22 6.25
CA GLU A 175 -12.35 -21.11 6.97
C GLU A 175 -11.67 -20.12 6.01
N ILE A 176 -11.11 -20.58 4.89
CA ILE A 176 -10.55 -19.72 3.85
C ILE A 176 -11.67 -18.90 3.19
N ASN A 177 -12.78 -19.54 2.84
CA ASN A 177 -13.92 -18.90 2.22
C ASN A 177 -14.54 -17.84 3.15
N GLU A 178 -14.73 -18.18 4.42
CA GLU A 178 -15.22 -17.25 5.46
C GLU A 178 -14.28 -16.05 5.61
N MET A 179 -12.96 -16.28 5.72
CA MET A 179 -11.97 -15.20 5.81
C MET A 179 -12.08 -14.25 4.60
N ILE A 180 -12.16 -14.80 3.38
CA ILE A 180 -12.26 -14.01 2.16
C ILE A 180 -13.55 -13.19 2.16
N GLU A 181 -14.68 -13.82 2.48
CA GLU A 181 -15.99 -13.18 2.52
C GLU A 181 -16.00 -12.02 3.53
N MET A 182 -15.56 -12.26 4.76
CA MET A 182 -15.54 -11.25 5.82
C MET A 182 -14.71 -10.02 5.44
N VAL A 183 -13.50 -10.22 4.90
CA VAL A 183 -12.63 -9.09 4.54
C VAL A 183 -13.15 -8.38 3.28
N ASN A 184 -13.67 -9.11 2.29
CA ASN A 184 -14.25 -8.53 1.09
C ASN A 184 -15.52 -7.72 1.37
N LYS A 185 -16.28 -8.11 2.40
CA LYS A 185 -17.42 -7.32 2.90
C LYS A 185 -16.97 -6.12 3.73
N TYR A 186 -15.92 -6.29 4.54
CA TYR A 186 -15.41 -5.23 5.42
C TYR A 186 -14.83 -4.04 4.64
N ILE A 187 -13.99 -4.28 3.62
CA ILE A 187 -13.27 -3.21 2.90
C ILE A 187 -14.24 -2.15 2.32
N PRO A 188 -15.29 -2.49 1.55
CA PRO A 188 -16.23 -1.50 1.01
C PRO A 188 -16.99 -0.73 2.09
N LEU A 189 -17.36 -1.38 3.20
CA LEU A 189 -18.02 -0.71 4.33
C LEU A 189 -17.10 0.33 4.96
N TRP A 190 -15.83 -0.04 5.17
CA TRP A 190 -14.81 0.88 5.65
C TRP A 190 -14.62 2.04 4.66
N GLU A 191 -14.47 1.73 3.37
CA GLU A 191 -14.29 2.74 2.31
C GLU A 191 -15.44 3.76 2.30
N ASN A 192 -16.69 3.29 2.34
CA ASN A 192 -17.88 4.14 2.39
C ASN A 192 -17.93 5.01 3.66
N SER A 193 -17.60 4.44 4.82
CA SER A 193 -17.60 5.18 6.09
C SER A 193 -16.53 6.27 6.18
N MET A 194 -15.38 6.05 5.53
CA MET A 194 -14.21 6.94 5.59
C MET A 194 -14.17 7.94 4.43
N PHE A 195 -14.99 7.75 3.40
CA PHE A 195 -15.03 8.64 2.24
C PHE A 195 -15.32 10.11 2.60
N PRO A 196 -16.27 10.43 3.51
CA PRO A 196 -16.49 11.82 3.93
C PRO A 196 -15.24 12.44 4.58
N ILE A 197 -14.54 11.70 5.44
CA ILE A 197 -13.30 12.15 6.09
C ILE A 197 -12.22 12.45 5.05
N PHE A 198 -12.11 11.59 4.04
CA PHE A 198 -11.21 11.81 2.91
C PHE A 198 -11.53 13.08 2.14
N LEU A 199 -12.82 13.37 1.88
CA LEU A 199 -13.23 14.61 1.21
C LEU A 199 -12.85 15.84 2.04
N GLU A 200 -13.02 15.80 3.36
CA GLU A 200 -12.60 16.90 4.24
C GLU A 200 -11.08 17.08 4.26
N ASN A 201 -10.32 15.99 4.36
CA ASN A 201 -8.85 16.05 4.27
C ASN A 201 -8.40 16.65 2.94
N ARG A 202 -9.08 16.30 1.84
CA ARG A 202 -8.80 16.83 0.50
C ARG A 202 -9.09 18.33 0.42
N LYS A 203 -10.24 18.79 0.94
CA LYS A 203 -10.57 20.22 1.00
C LYS A 203 -9.54 21.00 1.81
N ALA A 204 -9.17 20.49 2.99
CA ALA A 204 -8.17 21.10 3.85
C ALA A 204 -6.80 21.18 3.15
N PHE A 205 -6.40 20.12 2.45
CA PHE A 205 -5.18 20.13 1.64
C PHE A 205 -5.22 21.19 0.54
N SER A 206 -6.31 21.26 -0.24
CA SER A 206 -6.46 22.26 -1.30
C SER A 206 -6.38 23.69 -0.76
N LYS A 207 -6.98 23.95 0.42
CA LYS A 207 -6.88 25.26 1.07
C LYS A 207 -5.43 25.61 1.42
N ARG A 208 -4.72 24.70 2.10
CA ARG A 208 -3.30 24.89 2.45
C ARG A 208 -2.41 25.11 1.21
N LEU A 209 -2.71 24.39 0.12
CA LEU A 209 -1.96 24.52 -1.13
C LEU A 209 -2.11 25.93 -1.73
N ILE A 210 -3.33 26.48 -1.74
CA ILE A 210 -3.60 27.85 -2.22
C ILE A 210 -2.90 28.88 -1.32
N GLU A 211 -3.03 28.74 0.00
CA GLU A 211 -2.40 29.63 0.98
C GLU A 211 -0.86 29.66 0.85
N ASN A 212 -0.27 28.59 0.33
CA ASN A 212 1.16 28.45 0.11
C ASN A 212 1.59 28.65 -1.37
N ASN A 213 0.79 29.37 -2.16
CA ASN A 213 1.09 29.68 -3.56
C ASN A 213 1.44 28.45 -4.43
N SER A 214 0.83 27.30 -4.15
CA SER A 214 1.08 26.03 -4.86
C SER A 214 2.53 25.53 -4.79
N ASP A 215 3.31 25.93 -3.78
CA ASP A 215 4.66 25.40 -3.59
C ASP A 215 4.63 23.97 -3.03
N TYR A 216 4.73 22.98 -3.93
CA TYR A 216 4.81 21.57 -3.57
C TYR A 216 6.12 21.17 -2.87
N GLY A 217 7.18 21.98 -2.99
CA GLY A 217 8.50 21.71 -2.39
C GLY A 217 8.50 21.89 -0.86
N THR A 218 7.65 22.75 -0.33
CA THR A 218 7.48 22.98 1.11
C THR A 218 6.45 22.06 1.76
N ILE A 219 5.60 21.37 0.99
CA ILE A 219 4.60 20.42 1.51
C ILE A 219 5.24 19.24 2.24
N GLY A 220 6.40 18.76 1.76
CA GLY A 220 7.17 17.73 2.45
C GLY A 220 7.55 18.11 3.89
N ARG A 221 7.65 19.41 4.19
CA ARG A 221 7.94 19.96 5.53
C ARG A 221 6.72 19.99 6.45
N TRP A 222 5.49 19.92 5.92
CA TRP A 222 4.26 19.84 6.72
C TRP A 222 4.17 18.51 7.51
N ASN A 223 4.84 17.45 7.05
CA ASN A 223 4.91 16.16 7.74
C ASN A 223 5.79 16.15 8.99
N ASN A 224 6.68 17.14 9.16
CA ASN A 224 7.72 17.05 10.19
C ASN A 224 7.34 17.68 11.53
N SER A 225 6.21 18.37 11.65
CA SER A 225 5.79 18.99 12.91
C SER A 225 4.28 19.26 12.95
N PRO A 226 3.44 18.34 13.46
CA PRO A 226 2.05 18.68 13.78
C PRO A 226 1.94 19.56 15.03
N ASN A 227 3.01 19.69 15.84
CA ASN A 227 3.05 20.47 17.08
C ASN A 227 4.51 20.75 17.53
N LYS A 228 5.29 21.47 16.74
CA LYS A 228 6.44 22.22 17.29
C LYS A 228 6.13 23.68 17.08
N ASN A 229 5.78 24.34 18.18
CA ASN A 229 5.52 25.77 18.35
C ASN A 229 5.84 26.60 17.11
N SER A 230 4.77 27.15 16.54
CA SER A 230 4.82 28.39 15.77
C SER A 230 5.61 29.44 16.56
N GLY A 231 6.87 29.58 16.19
CA GLY A 231 7.78 30.60 16.71
C GLY A 231 8.89 30.74 15.68
N ASP A 232 8.68 31.70 14.78
CA ASP A 232 9.64 32.26 13.81
C ASP A 232 10.19 31.26 12.77
N TYR A 233 10.07 31.46 11.46
CA TYR A 233 10.39 32.66 10.69
C TYR A 233 9.52 32.72 9.43
N ILE A 234 8.70 33.77 9.33
CA ILE A 234 8.30 34.30 8.02
C ILE A 234 9.47 35.15 7.54
N LYS A 235 10.18 34.69 6.52
CA LYS A 235 10.92 35.60 5.62
C LYS A 235 10.18 35.61 4.29
N ASN A 236 9.43 36.70 4.11
CA ASN A 236 8.91 37.11 2.82
C ASN A 236 10.07 37.21 1.83
N ASN A 237 10.08 36.37 0.81
CA ASN A 237 10.74 36.68 -0.45
C ASN A 237 9.65 36.73 -1.52
N VAL A 238 9.14 37.94 -1.73
CA VAL A 238 8.56 38.36 -3.01
C VAL A 238 9.73 38.49 -3.99
N ASN A 239 9.56 37.92 -5.19
CA ASN A 239 10.26 38.10 -6.48
C ASN A 239 10.34 36.70 -7.14
N ASP A 240 9.93 36.43 -8.38
CA ASP A 240 9.68 37.25 -9.56
C ASP A 240 8.65 36.51 -10.42
N THR A 241 7.64 37.22 -10.93
CA THR A 241 6.67 36.69 -11.90
C THR A 241 7.28 36.82 -13.30
N LYS A 242 7.81 35.72 -13.87
CA LYS A 242 8.14 35.68 -15.29
C LYS A 242 7.66 34.37 -15.91
N ASN A 243 6.73 34.52 -16.87
CA ASN A 243 6.16 33.54 -17.79
C ASN A 243 5.33 32.41 -17.16
N SER A 244 4.03 32.65 -17.04
CA SER A 244 3.03 31.63 -16.70
C SER A 244 1.86 31.67 -17.68
N GLU A 245 1.60 30.56 -18.39
CA GLU A 245 0.45 30.42 -19.28
C GLU A 245 -0.87 30.44 -18.49
N PHE A 246 -1.94 30.97 -19.08
CA PHE A 246 -3.21 31.19 -18.37
C PHE A 246 -4.28 30.18 -18.77
N CYS A 247 -4.91 29.53 -17.78
CA CYS A 247 -6.05 28.67 -18.00
C CYS A 247 -7.36 29.45 -17.98
N SER A 248 -7.95 29.68 -19.15
CA SER A 248 -9.25 30.36 -19.29
C SER A 248 -10.43 29.59 -18.69
N ALA A 249 -10.32 28.26 -18.54
CA ALA A 249 -11.41 27.43 -18.03
C ALA A 249 -11.57 27.50 -16.50
N CYS A 250 -10.50 27.80 -15.76
CA CYS A 250 -10.54 27.86 -14.29
C CYS A 250 -9.90 29.12 -13.70
N ASN A 251 -9.56 30.08 -14.57
CA ASN A 251 -9.05 31.42 -14.28
C ASN A 251 -7.79 31.40 -13.42
N VAL A 252 -6.82 30.54 -13.76
CA VAL A 252 -5.59 30.30 -12.99
C VAL A 252 -4.38 30.28 -13.91
N HIS A 253 -3.29 30.89 -13.45
CA HIS A 253 -1.98 30.80 -14.10
C HIS A 253 -1.31 29.46 -13.81
N VAL A 254 -0.70 28.87 -14.83
CA VAL A 254 0.07 27.63 -14.79
C VAL A 254 1.55 28.01 -14.91
N ASP A 255 2.34 27.61 -13.92
CA ASP A 255 3.78 27.88 -13.92
C ASP A 255 4.53 27.03 -14.96
N GLU A 256 5.69 27.53 -15.39
CA GLU A 256 6.55 26.93 -16.43
C GLU A 256 7.00 25.49 -16.07
N LYS A 257 7.06 25.15 -14.77
CA LYS A 257 7.45 23.81 -14.31
C LYS A 257 6.33 22.80 -14.55
N THR A 258 5.10 23.19 -14.29
CA THR A 258 3.89 22.40 -14.55
C THR A 258 3.67 22.22 -16.05
N GLU A 259 3.98 23.25 -16.84
CA GLU A 259 4.00 23.18 -18.30
C GLU A 259 4.98 22.12 -18.81
N LYS A 260 6.25 22.18 -18.38
CA LYS A 260 7.29 21.21 -18.79
C LYS A 260 6.92 19.77 -18.43
N ILE A 261 6.35 19.53 -17.25
CA ILE A 261 5.98 18.19 -16.78
C ILE A 261 4.80 17.63 -17.60
N THR A 262 3.77 18.44 -17.85
CA THR A 262 2.59 17.97 -18.58
C THR A 262 2.90 17.74 -20.05
N ASN A 263 3.65 18.66 -20.67
CA ASN A 263 4.08 18.51 -22.06
C ASN A 263 5.00 17.29 -22.25
N SER A 264 6.00 17.09 -21.38
CA SER A 264 6.89 15.91 -21.46
C SER A 264 6.16 14.57 -21.32
N LYS A 265 5.03 14.52 -20.63
CA LYS A 265 4.34 13.27 -20.28
C LYS A 265 3.14 12.97 -21.16
N TYR A 266 2.48 14.01 -21.67
CA TYR A 266 1.23 13.90 -22.40
C TYR A 266 1.29 14.53 -23.80
N GLY A 267 2.42 15.14 -24.18
CA GLY A 267 2.59 15.83 -25.47
C GLY A 267 1.81 17.14 -25.58
N ARG A 268 1.21 17.62 -24.47
CA ARG A 268 0.40 18.82 -24.38
C ARG A 268 0.41 19.39 -22.97
N THR A 269 0.23 20.70 -22.87
CA THR A 269 0.15 21.39 -21.58
C THR A 269 -1.25 21.30 -21.00
N LEU A 270 -1.36 20.78 -19.78
CA LEU A 270 -2.64 20.63 -19.08
C LEU A 270 -2.67 21.51 -17.83
N CYS A 271 -3.83 22.14 -17.58
CA CYS A 271 -4.08 22.86 -16.36
C CYS A 271 -4.09 21.91 -15.15
N TYR A 272 -3.28 22.18 -14.12
CA TYR A 272 -3.24 21.34 -12.92
C TYR A 272 -4.54 21.32 -12.12
N LYS A 273 -5.39 22.35 -12.26
CA LYS A 273 -6.62 22.52 -11.48
C LYS A 273 -7.82 21.85 -12.11
N CYS A 274 -7.96 21.89 -13.43
CA CYS A 274 -9.13 21.36 -14.14
C CYS A 274 -8.79 20.34 -15.23
N SER A 275 -7.52 20.02 -15.44
CA SER A 275 -7.04 19.09 -16.46
C SER A 275 -7.37 19.44 -17.91
N ASN A 276 -7.91 20.65 -18.16
CA ASN A 276 -8.13 21.15 -19.51
C ASN A 276 -6.79 21.52 -20.16
N GLU A 277 -6.71 21.31 -21.47
CA GLU A 277 -5.58 21.74 -22.28
C GLU A 277 -5.52 23.28 -22.33
N LEU A 278 -4.33 23.84 -22.13
CA LEU A 278 -4.15 25.29 -22.23
C LEU A 278 -4.16 25.68 -23.71
N ASN A 279 -5.11 26.52 -24.11
CA ASN A 279 -5.26 26.93 -25.51
C ASN A 279 -4.08 27.80 -25.96
N LYS A 280 -3.38 27.39 -27.03
CA LYS A 280 -2.56 28.28 -27.86
C LYS A 280 -3.42 29.43 -28.38
N THR A 281 -3.25 30.65 -27.87
CA THR A 281 -3.83 31.82 -28.52
C THR A 281 -2.89 32.39 -29.59
N LYS A 282 -3.30 32.17 -30.85
CA LYS A 282 -3.11 33.03 -32.05
C LYS A 282 -1.68 33.55 -32.32
N GLY A 283 -0.94 32.80 -33.15
CA GLY A 283 0.34 33.25 -33.72
C GLY A 283 0.82 32.53 -34.98
N ASP A 284 0.09 31.56 -35.55
CA ASP A 284 0.40 31.03 -36.89
C ASP A 284 -0.21 31.96 -37.95
N LYS A 285 0.50 33.06 -38.23
CA LYS A 285 0.42 33.80 -39.49
C LYS A 285 1.81 34.32 -39.88
N LYS A 286 2.62 33.45 -40.47
CA LYS A 286 3.04 33.51 -41.87
C LYS A 286 3.86 32.28 -42.21
#